data_AF-A0A1E7YME4-F1
#
_entry.id   AF-A0A1E7YME4-F1
#
_cell.length_a   1.000
_cell.length_b   1.000
_cell.length_c   1.000
_cell.angle_alpha   90.00
_cell.angle_beta   90.00
_cell.angle_gamma   90.00
#
_symmetry.space_group_name_H-M   'P 1'
#
loop_
_entity.id
_entity.type
_entity.pdbx_description
1 polymer ?
#
loop_
_entity_poly.entity_id
_entity_poly.type
_entity_poly.pdbx_seq_one_letter_code
_entity_poly.pdbx_strand_id
1 'polypeptide(L)'
;MALIASRLHWVWIGTVCVRMRTDFSYSNTLGWNTFPVPTLTEKNKADLTRCAEDILLAREHHFPATIAELYDPANMPDDLRAAHEHNDEVLERIYIGRRFKNDTERLEKLFDLYTKMTAAATPVKGKRGRKVRDH
;
A
#
# COMPACT_ATOMS: atom_id res chain seq x y z
N MET A 1 6.54 0.34 -7.90
CA MET A 1 5.31 0.40 -8.72
C MET A 1 4.22 -0.52 -8.20
N ALA A 2 4.49 -1.82 -8.03
CA ALA A 2 3.55 -2.84 -7.52
C ALA A 2 2.68 -2.40 -6.33
N LEU A 3 3.29 -1.78 -5.30
CA LEU A 3 2.53 -1.29 -4.14
C LEU A 3 1.54 -0.18 -4.51
N ILE A 4 1.96 0.80 -5.30
CA ILE A 4 1.14 1.98 -5.67
C ILE A 4 0.02 1.57 -6.65
N ALA A 5 0.32 0.61 -7.51
CA ALA A 5 -0.59 0.04 -8.48
C ALA A 5 -1.66 -0.88 -7.86
N SER A 6 -1.56 -1.19 -6.56
CA SER A 6 -2.44 -2.14 -5.89
C SER A 6 -3.71 -1.52 -5.33
N ARG A 7 -4.80 -2.30 -5.28
CA ARG A 7 -6.07 -1.89 -4.64
C ARG A 7 -5.90 -1.58 -3.16
N LEU A 8 -4.96 -2.23 -2.46
CA LEU A 8 -4.66 -1.94 -1.04
C LEU A 8 -4.20 -0.50 -0.85
N HIS A 9 -3.33 0.00 -1.73
CA HIS A 9 -2.85 1.38 -1.66
C HIS A 9 -3.94 2.39 -2.01
N TRP A 10 -4.76 2.10 -3.02
CA TRP A 10 -5.92 2.93 -3.38
C TRP A 10 -6.93 3.06 -2.23
N VAL A 11 -7.30 1.95 -1.60
CA VAL A 11 -8.23 1.91 -0.47
C VAL A 11 -7.66 2.65 0.76
N TRP A 12 -6.35 2.53 1.00
CA TRP A 12 -5.68 3.28 2.07
C TRP A 12 -5.71 4.79 1.84
N ILE A 13 -5.32 5.25 0.65
CA ILE A 13 -5.33 6.68 0.30
C ILE A 13 -6.74 7.25 0.42
N GLY A 14 -7.74 6.56 -0.13
CA GLY A 14 -9.13 7.00 -0.05
C GLY A 14 -9.67 7.17 1.37
N THR A 15 -9.06 6.49 2.34
CA THR A 15 -9.50 6.48 3.75
C THR A 15 -8.68 7.40 4.64
N VAL A 16 -7.36 7.47 4.44
CA VAL A 16 -6.42 8.18 5.35
C VAL A 16 -6.05 9.56 4.84
N CYS A 17 -5.99 9.78 3.53
CA CYS A 17 -5.74 11.11 3.00
C CYS A 17 -7.03 11.96 3.09
N VAL A 18 -6.95 13.10 3.80
CA VAL A 18 -8.05 14.07 3.88
C VAL A 18 -8.42 14.55 2.47
N ARG A 19 -9.70 14.40 2.07
CA ARG A 19 -10.27 15.09 0.89
C ARG A 19 -10.27 16.59 1.14
N MET A 20 -9.26 17.31 0.63
CA MET A 20 -9.44 18.73 0.33
C MET A 20 -10.18 18.80 -1.00
N ARG A 21 -11.42 19.31 -0.93
CA ARG A 21 -12.34 19.64 -2.03
C ARG A 21 -11.77 19.34 -3.44
N THR A 22 -12.30 18.27 -4.04
CA THR A 22 -12.24 17.89 -5.47
C THR A 22 -10.96 17.29 -6.06
N ASP A 23 -9.77 17.42 -5.47
CA ASP A 23 -8.56 16.77 -6.02
C ASP A 23 -7.83 15.93 -4.96
N PHE A 24 -7.42 14.70 -5.33
CA PHE A 24 -6.54 13.90 -4.49
C PHE A 24 -5.19 14.60 -4.39
N SER A 25 -4.94 15.31 -3.28
CA SER A 25 -3.57 15.65 -2.92
C SER A 25 -2.86 14.36 -2.53
N TYR A 26 -2.06 13.82 -3.44
CA TYR A 26 -1.06 12.79 -3.14
C TYR A 26 -0.02 13.40 -2.18
N SER A 27 -0.42 13.59 -0.92
CA SER A 27 0.47 14.13 0.10
C SER A 27 1.43 13.01 0.51
N ASN A 28 2.66 13.07 -0.01
CA ASN A 28 3.77 12.17 0.33
C ASN A 28 3.89 11.96 1.85
N THR A 29 3.58 12.99 2.64
CA THR A 29 3.68 13.00 4.10
C THR A 29 2.63 12.16 4.83
N LEU A 30 1.42 12.03 4.27
CA LEU A 30 0.30 11.36 4.94
C LEU A 30 -0.13 10.05 4.26
N GLY A 31 0.08 9.88 2.94
CA GLY A 31 -0.32 8.68 2.21
C GLY A 31 0.76 7.59 2.21
N TRP A 32 1.93 7.88 1.62
CA TRP A 32 3.02 6.91 1.48
C TRP A 32 3.72 6.62 2.82
N ASN A 33 4.09 7.67 3.56
CA ASN A 33 4.83 7.51 4.82
C ASN A 33 4.06 6.75 5.91
N THR A 34 2.73 6.68 5.81
CA THR A 34 1.88 5.97 6.77
C THR A 34 1.40 4.63 6.24
N PHE A 35 1.66 4.29 4.97
CA PHE A 35 1.18 3.05 4.37
C PHE A 35 1.87 1.85 5.06
N PRO A 36 1.10 0.98 5.74
CA PRO A 36 1.68 -0.08 6.52
C PRO A 36 2.09 -1.24 5.60
N VAL A 37 3.40 -1.43 5.44
CA VAL A 37 3.98 -2.52 4.64
C VAL A 37 4.55 -3.58 5.58
N PRO A 38 4.13 -4.86 5.47
CA PRO A 38 4.71 -5.95 6.26
C PRO A 38 6.16 -6.18 5.86
N THR A 39 6.93 -6.86 6.72
CA THR A 39 8.31 -7.24 6.38
C THR A 39 8.34 -8.10 5.11
N LEU A 40 9.00 -7.59 4.07
CA LEU A 40 9.11 -8.28 2.78
C LEU A 40 10.36 -9.17 2.75
N THR A 41 10.17 -10.44 2.42
CA THR A 41 11.28 -11.36 2.10
C THR A 41 11.88 -11.05 0.73
N GLU A 42 13.08 -11.54 0.43
CA GLU A 42 13.67 -11.39 -0.91
C GLU A 42 12.81 -12.00 -2.02
N LYS A 43 12.14 -13.13 -1.73
CA LYS A 43 11.18 -13.72 -2.64
C LYS A 43 10.00 -12.79 -2.89
N ASN A 44 9.41 -12.20 -1.85
CA ASN A 44 8.30 -11.26 -1.99
C ASN A 44 8.70 -10.05 -2.84
N LYS A 45 9.92 -9.53 -2.64
CA LYS A 45 10.44 -8.42 -3.45
C LYS A 45 10.56 -8.83 -4.92
N ALA A 46 11.13 -9.99 -5.21
CA ALA A 46 11.25 -10.49 -6.58
C ALA A 46 9.89 -10.72 -7.25
N ASP A 47 8.91 -11.27 -6.52
CA ASP A 47 7.55 -11.46 -7.00
C ASP A 47 6.88 -10.11 -7.33
N LEU A 48 6.99 -9.12 -6.43
CA LEU A 48 6.46 -7.78 -6.65
C LEU A 48 7.18 -7.03 -7.78
N THR A 49 8.48 -7.25 -7.96
CA THR A 49 9.23 -6.68 -9.09
C THR A 49 8.70 -7.20 -10.42
N ARG A 50 8.47 -8.51 -10.53
CA ARG A 50 7.86 -9.10 -11.74
C ARG A 50 6.47 -8.51 -12.02
N CYS A 51 5.61 -8.44 -11.01
CA CYS A 51 4.29 -7.82 -11.19
C CYS A 51 4.38 -6.35 -11.66
N ALA A 52 5.38 -5.61 -11.17
CA ALA A 52 5.61 -4.24 -11.60
C ALA A 52 6.06 -4.16 -13.07
N GLU A 53 6.93 -5.07 -13.51
CA GLU A 53 7.38 -5.19 -14.90
C GLU A 53 6.21 -5.56 -15.83
N ASP A 54 5.38 -6.52 -15.45
CA ASP A 54 4.21 -6.93 -16.24
C ASP A 54 3.21 -5.78 -16.45
N ILE A 55 2.97 -4.96 -15.42
CA ILE A 55 2.13 -3.76 -15.54
C ILE A 55 2.75 -2.73 -16.49
N LEU A 56 4.07 -2.55 -16.46
CA LEU A 56 4.77 -1.63 -17.36
C LEU A 56 4.70 -2.12 -18.81
N LEU A 57 4.96 -3.41 -19.04
CA LEU A 57 4.85 -4.04 -20.37
C LEU A 57 3.43 -3.94 -20.92
N ALA A 58 2.41 -4.22 -20.11
CA ALA A 58 1.02 -4.07 -20.51
C ALA A 58 0.71 -2.62 -20.94
N ARG A 59 1.21 -1.61 -20.20
CA ARG A 59 1.05 -0.20 -20.60
C ARG A 59 1.74 0.11 -21.93
N GLU A 60 2.95 -0.40 -22.13
CA GLU A 60 3.73 -0.16 -23.36
C GLU A 60 3.07 -0.79 -24.59
N HIS A 61 2.42 -1.94 -24.45
CA HIS A 61 1.70 -2.60 -25.55
C HIS A 61 0.56 -1.76 -26.15
N HIS A 62 0.01 -0.83 -25.39
CA HIS A 62 -1.09 0.03 -25.82
C HIS A 62 -0.66 1.40 -26.33
N PHE A 63 0.64 1.62 -26.57
CA PHE A 63 1.11 2.85 -27.21
C PHE A 63 0.41 3.06 -28.57
N PRO A 64 -0.14 4.25 -28.88
CA PRO A 64 0.12 5.55 -28.25
C PRO A 64 -0.93 6.02 -27.21
N ALA A 65 -1.74 5.12 -26.63
CA ALA A 65 -2.75 5.50 -25.64
C ALA A 65 -2.13 6.23 -24.43
N THR A 66 -2.83 7.25 -23.95
CA THR A 66 -2.44 8.02 -22.77
C THR A 66 -2.75 7.25 -21.48
N ILE A 67 -2.08 7.62 -20.38
CA ILE A 67 -2.37 7.04 -19.06
C ILE A 67 -3.84 7.23 -18.66
N ALA A 68 -4.47 8.35 -19.04
CA ALA A 68 -5.88 8.58 -18.75
C ALA A 68 -6.79 7.58 -19.45
N GLU A 69 -6.51 7.27 -20.72
CA GLU A 69 -7.28 6.29 -21.51
C GLU A 69 -7.05 4.87 -20.99
N LEU A 70 -5.81 4.51 -20.65
CA LEU A 70 -5.47 3.18 -20.11
C LEU A 70 -6.13 2.90 -18.75
N TYR A 71 -6.41 3.95 -17.97
CA TYR A 71 -6.99 3.84 -16.63
C TYR A 71 -8.46 4.25 -16.55
N ASP A 72 -9.13 4.47 -17.68
CA ASP A 72 -10.58 4.62 -17.71
C ASP A 72 -11.25 3.31 -17.25
N PRO A 73 -12.04 3.29 -16.15
CA PRO A 73 -12.66 2.06 -15.66
C PRO A 73 -13.50 1.33 -16.70
N ALA A 74 -14.15 2.07 -17.60
CA ALA A 74 -15.00 1.52 -18.65
C ALA A 74 -14.20 0.96 -19.83
N ASN A 75 -13.01 1.49 -20.09
CA ASN A 75 -12.21 1.20 -21.29
C ASN A 75 -10.81 0.63 -20.99
N MET A 76 -10.49 0.36 -19.73
CA MET A 76 -9.18 -0.19 -19.35
C MET A 76 -8.95 -1.55 -20.07
N PRO A 77 -7.82 -1.70 -20.79
CA PRO A 77 -7.50 -2.94 -21.47
C PRO A 77 -7.47 -4.16 -20.56
N ASP A 78 -7.92 -5.31 -21.07
CA ASP A 78 -8.08 -6.54 -20.27
C ASP A 78 -6.73 -7.10 -19.76
N ASP A 79 -5.67 -6.98 -20.55
CA ASP A 79 -4.31 -7.38 -20.16
C ASP A 79 -3.74 -6.48 -19.05
N LEU A 80 -3.97 -5.17 -19.13
CA LEU A 80 -3.60 -4.24 -18.07
C LEU A 80 -4.39 -4.53 -16.78
N ARG A 81 -5.70 -4.79 -16.91
CA ARG A 81 -6.56 -5.19 -15.78
C ARG A 81 -6.07 -6.48 -15.14
N ALA A 82 -5.76 -7.50 -15.94
CA ALA A 82 -5.24 -8.78 -15.46
C ALA A 82 -3.87 -8.62 -14.75
N ALA A 83 -2.98 -7.76 -15.28
CA ALA A 83 -1.70 -7.46 -14.63
C ALA A 83 -1.90 -6.82 -13.24
N HIS A 84 -2.87 -5.90 -13.11
CA HIS A 84 -3.25 -5.33 -11.82
C HIS A 84 -3.87 -6.36 -10.87
N GLU A 85 -4.76 -7.22 -11.35
CA GLU A 85 -5.37 -8.28 -10.53
C GLU A 85 -4.33 -9.29 -10.02
N HIS A 86 -3.34 -9.62 -10.86
CA HIS A 86 -2.23 -10.48 -10.46
C HIS A 86 -1.36 -9.82 -9.38
N ASN A 87 -1.00 -8.56 -9.58
CA ASN A 87 -0.28 -7.77 -8.59
C ASN A 87 -1.04 -7.69 -7.24
N ASP A 88 -2.35 -7.48 -7.30
CA ASP A 88 -3.20 -7.49 -6.11
C ASP A 88 -3.17 -8.85 -5.42
N GLU A 89 -3.36 -9.95 -6.15
CA GLU A 89 -3.31 -11.28 -5.54
C GLU A 89 -1.97 -11.57 -4.84
N VAL A 90 -0.85 -11.26 -5.49
CA VAL A 90 0.50 -11.42 -4.91
C VAL A 90 0.61 -10.60 -3.63
N LEU A 91 0.16 -9.35 -3.66
CA LEU A 91 0.24 -8.47 -2.51
C LEU A 91 -0.66 -8.95 -1.36
N GLU A 92 -1.90 -9.37 -1.65
CA GLU A 92 -2.82 -9.87 -0.63
C GLU A 92 -2.30 -11.15 0.04
N ARG A 93 -1.68 -12.05 -0.74
CA ARG A 93 -0.97 -13.22 -0.20
C ARG A 93 0.18 -12.83 0.72
N ILE A 94 0.92 -11.76 0.42
CA ILE A 94 1.98 -11.25 1.31
C ILE A 94 1.38 -10.71 2.62
N TYR A 95 0.22 -10.05 2.58
CA TYR A 95 -0.39 -9.42 3.76
C TYR A 95 -1.10 -10.41 4.69
N ILE A 96 -1.84 -11.38 4.13
CA ILE A 96 -2.70 -12.29 4.93
C ILE A 96 -2.65 -13.76 4.47
N GLY A 97 -1.86 -14.11 3.45
CA GLY A 97 -1.75 -15.48 2.93
C GLY A 97 -2.89 -15.93 2.01
N ARG A 98 -3.86 -15.05 1.72
CA ARG A 98 -5.02 -15.30 0.84
C ARG A 98 -5.55 -13.98 0.26
N ARG A 99 -6.55 -14.05 -0.62
CA ARG A 99 -7.28 -12.85 -1.07
C ARG A 99 -8.17 -12.27 0.04
N PHE A 100 -8.32 -10.95 0.05
CA PHE A 100 -9.30 -10.26 0.89
C PHE A 100 -10.71 -10.45 0.32
N LYS A 101 -11.70 -10.47 1.20
CA LYS A 101 -13.12 -10.61 0.87
C LYS A 101 -13.70 -9.31 0.33
N ASN A 102 -13.31 -8.18 0.90
CA ASN A 102 -13.84 -6.86 0.55
C ASN A 102 -12.91 -5.74 1.05
N ASP A 103 -13.24 -4.50 0.70
CA ASP A 103 -12.44 -3.32 1.06
C ASP A 103 -12.48 -3.03 2.57
N THR A 104 -13.53 -3.43 3.29
CA THR A 104 -13.59 -3.33 4.76
C THR A 104 -12.50 -4.19 5.42
N GLU A 105 -12.36 -5.46 5.02
CA GLU A 105 -11.32 -6.36 5.55
C GLU A 105 -9.90 -5.83 5.22
N ARG A 106 -9.73 -5.24 4.03
CA ARG A 106 -8.47 -4.58 3.65
C ARG A 106 -8.13 -3.46 4.63
N LEU A 107 -9.09 -2.57 4.90
CA LEU A 107 -8.89 -1.45 5.82
C LEU A 107 -8.60 -1.90 7.25
N GLU A 108 -9.38 -2.83 7.79
CA GLU A 108 -9.16 -3.39 9.12
C GLU A 108 -7.74 -3.93 9.27
N LYS A 109 -7.25 -4.67 8.27
CA LYS A 109 -5.90 -5.22 8.29
C LYS A 109 -4.82 -4.14 8.20
N LEU A 110 -5.02 -3.12 7.37
CA LEU A 110 -4.08 -2.01 7.24
C LEU A 110 -4.02 -1.21 8.55
N PHE A 111 -5.15 -0.91 9.19
CA PHE A 111 -5.17 -0.25 10.50
C PHE A 111 -4.47 -1.07 11.59
N ASP A 112 -4.70 -2.39 11.65
CA ASP A 112 -3.99 -3.30 12.58
C ASP A 112 -2.46 -3.23 12.40
N LEU A 113 -1.98 -3.30 11.15
CA LEU A 113 -0.55 -3.19 10.86
C LEU A 113 0.01 -1.81 11.21
N TYR A 114 -0.72 -0.74 10.90
CA TYR A 114 -0.32 0.63 11.23
C TYR A 114 -0.20 0.85 12.75
N THR A 115 -1.16 0.36 13.53
CA THR A 115 -1.12 0.42 15.00
C THR A 115 0.09 -0.34 15.55
N LYS A 116 0.41 -1.52 15.00
CA LYS A 116 1.60 -2.28 15.41
C LYS A 116 2.91 -1.55 15.11
N MET A 117 3.03 -0.97 13.92
CA MET A 117 4.21 -0.19 13.51
C MET A 117 4.41 1.04 14.39
N THR A 118 3.34 1.78 14.68
CA THR A 118 3.40 3.01 15.50
C THR A 118 3.60 2.73 16.99
N ALA A 119 3.03 1.64 17.53
CA ALA A 119 3.26 1.20 18.89
C ALA A 119 4.73 0.78 19.12
N ALA A 120 5.34 0.09 18.14
CA ALA A 120 6.75 -0.29 18.18
C ALA A 120 7.72 0.90 18.05
N ALA A 121 7.29 2.01 17.43
CA ALA A 121 8.09 3.21 17.24
C ALA A 121 8.16 4.15 18.46
N THR A 122 7.41 3.89 19.53
CA THR A 122 7.44 4.74 20.73
C THR A 122 8.55 4.28 21.69
N PRO A 123 9.61 5.08 21.93
CA PRO A 123 10.63 4.71 22.91
C PRO A 123 10.02 4.81 24.31
N VAL A 124 10.05 3.71 25.06
CA VAL A 124 9.70 3.67 26.47
C VAL A 124 10.63 4.65 27.20
N LYS A 125 10.13 5.84 27.58
CA LYS A 125 10.83 6.76 28.47
C LYS A 125 11.06 6.04 29.80
N GLY A 126 12.28 5.56 30.02
CA GLY A 126 12.70 4.93 31.26
C GLY A 126 12.44 5.86 32.45
N LYS A 127 11.70 5.36 33.45
CA LYS A 127 11.55 6.02 34.76
C LYS A 127 12.93 6.15 35.39
N ARG A 128 13.49 7.37 35.40
CA ARG A 128 14.72 7.69 36.13
C ARG A 128 14.37 7.74 37.61
N GLY A 129 14.66 6.66 38.33
CA GLY A 129 14.54 6.61 39.79
C GLY A 129 15.43 7.69 40.43
N ARG A 130 14.80 8.65 41.09
CA ARG A 130 15.49 9.68 41.88
C ARG A 130 15.98 9.03 43.17
N LYS A 131 17.28 8.69 43.22
CA LYS A 131 17.96 8.31 44.46
C LYS A 131 17.91 9.51 45.42
N VAL A 132 17.17 9.36 46.51
CA VAL A 132 17.25 10.24 47.68
C VAL A 132 18.62 10.01 48.31
N ARG A 133 19.44 11.06 48.44
CA ARG A 133 20.64 11.04 49.29
C ARG A 133 20.27 11.75 50.58
N ASP A 134 20.16 10.97 51.65
CA ASP A 134 20.30 11.45 53.01
C ASP A 134 21.78 11.67 53.35
N HIS A 135 22.00 12.55 54.33
CA HIS A 135 23.25 13.02 54.98
C HIS A 135 23.75 14.40 54.54
#